data_AF-A0A1D1XWA9-F1
#
_entry.id   AF-A0A1D1XWA9-F1
#
_cell.length_a   1.000
_cell.length_b   1.000
_cell.length_c   1.000
_cell.angle_alpha   90.00
_cell.angle_beta   90.00
_cell.angle_gamma   90.00
#
_symmetry.space_group_name_H-M   'P 1'
#
loop_
_entity.id
_entity.type
_entity.pdbx_description
1 polymer ?
#
loop_
_entity_poly.entity_id
_entity_poly.type
_entity_poly.pdbx_seq_one_letter_code
_entity_poly.pdbx_strand_id
1 'polypeptide(L)'
;SFLPPLKAPGERESEREQREQGKMVRKGKVEFDESPPDDFDPANPYGDPVAMLEYREHLVREKWIQIETAKIIRERLKWCYRVEGVNHHQKCRHLVQQYLDATRGVGWGKEARPPELHGPKKEAVSE
;
A
#
# COMPACT_ATOMS: atom_id res chain seq x y z
N SER A 1 38.14 -32.61 -16.55
CA SER A 1 37.50 -32.41 -15.24
C SER A 1 38.47 -31.70 -14.32
N PHE A 2 38.45 -30.37 -14.27
CA PHE A 2 39.24 -29.59 -13.32
C PHE A 2 38.27 -29.06 -12.27
N LEU A 3 38.21 -29.71 -11.11
CA LEU A 3 37.48 -29.15 -9.97
C LEU A 3 38.26 -27.92 -9.48
N PRO A 4 37.63 -26.75 -9.31
CA PRO A 4 38.28 -25.62 -8.69
C PRO A 4 38.67 -25.98 -7.23
N PRO A 5 39.83 -25.50 -6.74
CA PRO A 5 40.29 -25.81 -5.40
C PRO A 5 39.33 -25.26 -4.34
N LEU A 6 39.10 -26.03 -3.27
CA LEU A 6 38.32 -25.60 -2.11
C LEU A 6 39.10 -24.49 -1.37
N LYS A 7 38.60 -23.26 -1.46
CA LYS A 7 39.14 -22.06 -0.80
C LYS A 7 39.25 -22.25 0.72
N ALA A 8 40.37 -21.85 1.33
CA ALA A 8 40.56 -22.00 2.78
C ALA A 8 39.50 -21.21 3.57
N PRO A 9 39.12 -21.63 4.80
CA PRO A 9 38.05 -20.98 5.56
C PRO A 9 38.28 -19.48 5.79
N GLY A 10 39.52 -19.05 6.02
CA GLY A 10 39.86 -17.62 6.24
C GLY A 10 39.84 -16.75 4.97
N GLU A 11 40.01 -17.32 3.78
CA GLU A 11 39.94 -16.57 2.52
C GLU A 11 38.48 -16.23 2.14
N ARG A 12 37.53 -17.04 2.59
CA ARG A 12 36.09 -16.78 2.41
C ARG A 12 35.59 -15.68 3.34
N GLU A 13 36.14 -15.59 4.56
CA GLU A 13 35.80 -14.52 5.51
C GLU A 13 36.30 -13.17 5.00
N SER A 14 37.54 -13.10 4.50
CA SER A 14 38.10 -11.85 3.94
C SER A 14 37.41 -11.41 2.64
N GLU A 15 37.01 -12.33 1.75
CA GLU A 15 36.18 -11.99 0.57
C GLU A 15 34.79 -11.46 0.97
N ARG A 16 34.20 -11.97 2.07
CA ARG A 16 32.91 -11.50 2.58
C ARG A 16 33.02 -10.12 3.20
N GLU A 17 34.10 -9.86 3.93
CA GLU A 17 34.41 -8.57 4.52
C GLU A 17 34.74 -7.52 3.45
N GLN A 18 35.50 -7.87 2.41
CA GLN A 18 35.77 -7.00 1.26
C GLN A 18 34.48 -6.69 0.46
N ARG A 19 33.54 -7.65 0.37
CA ARG A 19 32.20 -7.42 -0.21
C ARG A 19 31.35 -6.48 0.62
N GLU A 20 31.47 -6.50 1.94
CA GLU A 20 30.80 -5.54 2.83
C GLU A 20 31.43 -4.15 2.73
N GLN A 21 32.77 -4.06 2.67
CA GLN A 21 33.51 -2.80 2.56
C GLN A 21 33.26 -2.07 1.22
N GLY A 22 32.93 -2.80 0.14
CA GLY A 22 32.55 -2.21 -1.16
C GLY A 22 31.09 -1.75 -1.27
N LYS A 23 30.26 -1.96 -0.24
CA LYS A 23 28.83 -1.66 -0.30
C LYS A 23 28.57 -0.19 0.05
N MET A 24 28.78 0.69 -0.92
CA MET A 24 28.37 2.11 -0.87
C MET A 24 26.85 2.24 -0.81
N VAL A 25 26.29 2.13 0.40
CA VAL A 25 24.88 2.45 0.68
C VAL A 25 24.76 3.97 0.72
N ARG A 26 24.10 4.56 -0.28
CA ARG A 26 23.76 5.99 -0.27
C ARG A 26 22.88 6.27 0.95
N LYS A 27 23.43 6.93 1.97
CA LYS A 27 22.67 7.49 3.10
C LYS A 27 21.98 8.79 2.65
N GLY A 28 21.04 8.68 1.73
CA GLY A 28 20.13 9.77 1.40
C GLY A 28 18.94 9.73 2.36
N LYS A 29 18.67 10.82 3.05
CA LYS A 29 17.38 11.01 3.72
C LYS A 29 16.36 11.23 2.60
N VAL A 30 15.31 10.41 2.55
CA VAL A 30 14.20 10.62 1.61
C VAL A 30 13.28 11.63 2.29
N GLU A 31 13.20 12.83 1.73
CA GLU A 31 12.20 13.82 2.11
C GLU A 31 10.92 13.53 1.32
N PHE A 32 9.78 13.50 2.02
CA PHE A 32 8.47 13.29 1.42
C PHE A 32 7.70 14.59 1.54
N ASP A 33 7.32 15.17 0.41
CA ASP A 33 6.50 16.38 0.39
C ASP A 33 5.04 16.00 0.72
N GLU A 34 4.61 16.39 1.92
CA GLU A 34 3.32 16.03 2.52
C GLU A 34 2.20 17.02 2.13
N SER A 35 2.55 18.21 1.63
CA SER A 35 1.60 19.30 1.36
C SER A 35 1.11 19.33 -0.09
N PRO A 36 -0.15 19.76 -0.34
CA PRO A 36 -0.63 20.08 -1.67
C PRO A 36 0.21 21.18 -2.32
N PRO A 37 0.44 21.15 -3.65
CA PRO A 37 1.07 22.26 -4.35
C PRO A 37 0.18 23.52 -4.25
N ASP A 38 0.77 24.64 -3.82
CA ASP A 38 0.03 25.89 -3.60
C ASP A 38 -0.36 26.62 -4.92
N ASP A 39 0.26 26.27 -6.05
CA ASP A 39 0.17 27.02 -7.32
C ASP A 39 -0.90 26.51 -8.32
N PHE A 40 -1.72 25.50 -7.97
CA PHE A 40 -2.72 24.94 -8.90
C PHE A 40 -4.04 25.73 -8.89
N ASP A 41 -4.39 26.37 -10.02
CA ASP A 41 -5.69 27.05 -10.22
C ASP A 41 -6.76 26.08 -10.81
N PRO A 42 -7.82 25.72 -10.05
CA PRO A 42 -8.88 24.83 -10.53
C PRO A 42 -9.69 25.39 -11.70
N ALA A 43 -9.73 26.71 -11.89
CA ALA A 43 -10.50 27.36 -12.94
C ALA A 43 -9.81 27.28 -14.31
N ASN A 44 -8.48 27.16 -14.34
CA ASN A 44 -7.71 26.93 -15.56
C ASN A 44 -6.63 25.84 -15.39
N PRO A 45 -7.03 24.56 -15.40
CA PRO A 45 -6.13 23.43 -15.09
C PRO A 45 -4.94 23.25 -16.05
N TYR A 46 -4.99 23.84 -17.25
CA TYR A 46 -3.95 23.73 -18.26
C TYR A 46 -3.13 25.02 -18.40
N GLY A 47 -3.32 26.00 -17.51
CA GLY A 47 -2.60 27.28 -17.55
C GLY A 47 -1.10 27.14 -17.34
N ASP A 48 -0.68 26.21 -16.47
CA ASP A 48 0.72 25.87 -16.24
C ASP A 48 0.92 24.34 -16.27
N PRO A 49 1.71 23.81 -17.23
CA PRO A 49 1.97 22.37 -17.30
C PRO A 49 2.72 21.82 -16.07
N VAL A 50 3.51 22.63 -15.36
CA VAL A 50 4.28 22.19 -14.19
C VAL A 50 3.35 21.99 -12.99
N ALA A 51 2.56 23.01 -12.65
CA ALA A 51 1.60 22.95 -11.54
C ALA A 51 0.56 21.82 -11.72
N MET A 52 0.13 21.56 -12.96
CA MET A 52 -0.80 20.44 -13.25
C MET A 52 -0.17 19.07 -12.95
N LEU A 53 1.10 18.87 -13.32
CA LEU A 53 1.80 17.61 -13.07
C LEU A 53 2.05 17.38 -11.58
N GLU A 54 2.49 18.42 -10.87
CA GLU A 54 2.71 18.36 -9.41
C GLU A 54 1.41 18.05 -8.67
N TYR A 55 0.31 18.69 -9.06
CA TYR A 55 -1.01 18.41 -8.48
C TYR A 55 -1.47 16.98 -8.77
N ARG A 56 -1.20 16.45 -9.97
CA ARG A 56 -1.49 15.06 -10.31
C ARG A 56 -0.67 14.08 -9.48
N GLU A 57 0.61 14.36 -9.24
CA GLU A 57 1.47 13.55 -8.38
C GLU A 57 0.95 13.51 -6.95
N HIS A 58 0.53 14.67 -6.41
CA HIS A 58 -0.11 14.76 -5.10
C HIS A 58 -1.41 13.94 -5.04
N LEU A 59 -2.31 14.07 -6.03
CA LEU A 59 -3.55 13.28 -6.08
C LEU A 59 -3.30 11.77 -6.12
N VAL A 60 -2.27 11.33 -6.86
CA VAL A 60 -1.89 9.92 -6.90
C VAL A 60 -1.37 9.47 -5.54
N ARG A 61 -0.55 10.29 -4.87
CA ARG A 61 -0.05 10.03 -3.51
C ARG A 61 -1.19 9.86 -2.50
N GLU A 62 -2.18 10.75 -2.51
CA GLU A 62 -3.38 10.64 -1.66
C GLU A 62 -4.16 9.35 -1.92
N LYS A 63 -4.30 8.93 -3.18
CA LYS A 63 -4.92 7.63 -3.51
C LYS A 63 -4.11 6.47 -2.94
N TRP A 64 -2.78 6.52 -3.01
CA TRP A 64 -1.92 5.51 -2.39
C TRP A 64 -2.07 5.47 -0.87
N ILE A 65 -2.20 6.62 -0.21
CA ILE A 65 -2.45 6.71 1.24
C ILE A 65 -3.78 6.01 1.59
N GLN A 66 -4.84 6.23 0.80
CA GLN A 66 -6.12 5.56 1.01
C GLN A 66 -6.00 4.03 0.82
N ILE A 67 -5.28 3.58 -0.21
CA ILE A 67 -5.01 2.16 -0.46
C ILE A 67 -4.27 1.54 0.72
N GLU A 68 -3.20 2.18 1.20
CA GLU A 68 -2.38 1.67 2.29
C GLU A 68 -3.15 1.65 3.61
N THR A 69 -3.98 2.66 3.86
CA THR A 69 -4.91 2.70 4.99
C THR A 69 -5.85 1.49 4.97
N ALA A 70 -6.43 1.16 3.82
CA ALA A 70 -7.29 -0.02 3.66
C ALA A 70 -6.52 -1.34 3.89
N LYS A 71 -5.23 -1.41 3.52
CA LYS A 71 -4.38 -2.58 3.81
C LYS A 71 -4.13 -2.74 5.32
N ILE A 72 -3.84 -1.65 6.03
CA ILE A 72 -3.65 -1.68 7.49
C ILE A 72 -4.90 -2.24 8.19
N ILE A 73 -6.09 -1.76 7.80
CA ILE A 73 -7.35 -2.27 8.37
C ILE A 73 -7.53 -3.75 8.04
N ARG A 74 -7.18 -4.19 6.82
CA ARG A 74 -7.24 -5.61 6.43
C ARG A 74 -6.33 -6.48 7.30
N GLU A 75 -5.13 -6.02 7.62
CA GLU A 75 -4.21 -6.74 8.50
C GLU A 75 -4.75 -6.84 9.93
N ARG A 76 -5.27 -5.74 10.46
CA ARG A 76 -5.95 -5.73 11.77
C ARG A 76 -7.14 -6.67 11.80
N LEU A 77 -7.92 -6.73 10.72
CA LEU A 77 -9.04 -7.64 10.59
C LEU A 77 -8.58 -9.11 10.59
N LYS A 78 -7.55 -9.46 9.81
CA LYS A 78 -6.95 -10.81 9.81
C LYS A 78 -6.45 -11.21 11.20
N TRP A 79 -5.85 -10.27 11.92
CA TRP A 79 -5.41 -10.49 13.29
C TRP A 79 -6.60 -10.74 14.23
N CYS A 80 -7.67 -9.95 14.13
CA CYS A 80 -8.89 -10.13 14.91
C CYS A 80 -9.51 -11.53 14.69
N TYR A 81 -9.60 -11.99 13.44
CA TYR A 81 -10.05 -13.33 13.12
C TYR A 81 -9.18 -14.43 13.76
N ARG A 82 -7.86 -14.22 13.83
CA ARG A 82 -6.93 -15.18 14.44
C ARG A 82 -7.05 -15.22 15.96
N VAL A 83 -7.28 -14.09 16.61
CA VAL A 83 -7.34 -13.98 18.08
C VAL A 83 -8.68 -14.45 18.64
N GLU A 84 -9.80 -14.01 18.04
CA GLU A 84 -11.13 -14.25 18.60
C GLU A 84 -11.73 -15.62 18.25
N GLY A 85 -11.21 -16.28 17.20
CA GLY A 85 -11.72 -17.58 16.76
C GLY A 85 -13.23 -17.54 16.50
N VAL A 86 -14.00 -18.36 17.21
CA VAL A 86 -15.45 -18.50 17.02
C VAL A 86 -16.22 -17.18 17.30
N ASN A 87 -15.68 -16.27 18.13
CA ASN A 87 -16.35 -15.01 18.48
C ASN A 87 -16.06 -13.86 17.48
N HIS A 88 -15.44 -14.14 16.34
CA HIS A 88 -15.13 -13.10 15.36
C HIS A 88 -16.38 -12.39 14.81
N HIS A 89 -17.54 -13.05 14.83
CA HIS A 89 -18.78 -12.50 14.28
C HIS A 89 -19.29 -11.26 15.03
N GLN A 90 -19.14 -11.25 16.35
CA GLN A 90 -19.59 -10.12 17.19
C GLN A 90 -18.48 -9.09 17.31
N LYS A 91 -17.26 -9.54 17.61
CA LYS A 91 -16.15 -8.65 17.94
C LYS A 91 -15.48 -8.02 16.72
N CYS A 92 -15.30 -8.73 15.61
CA CYS A 92 -14.60 -8.20 14.43
C CYS A 92 -15.52 -7.44 13.46
N ARG A 93 -16.83 -7.38 13.70
CA ARG A 93 -17.83 -6.75 12.80
C ARG A 93 -17.51 -5.29 12.48
N HIS A 94 -17.09 -4.51 13.48
CA HIS A 94 -16.76 -3.09 13.31
C HIS A 94 -15.53 -2.90 12.40
N LEU A 95 -14.52 -3.78 12.51
CA LEU A 95 -13.34 -3.76 11.62
C LEU A 95 -13.71 -4.13 10.18
N VAL A 96 -14.65 -5.08 10.00
CA VAL A 96 -15.18 -5.41 8.66
C VAL A 96 -15.87 -4.19 8.06
N GLN A 97 -16.70 -3.50 8.83
CA GLN A 97 -17.40 -2.31 8.35
C GLN A 97 -16.40 -1.20 7.97
N GLN A 98 -15.43 -0.90 8.83
CA GLN A 98 -14.37 0.08 8.54
C GLN A 98 -13.56 -0.31 7.30
N TYR A 99 -13.23 -1.59 7.13
CA TYR A 99 -12.53 -2.07 5.95
C TYR A 99 -13.35 -1.88 4.68
N LEU A 100 -14.64 -2.24 4.71
CA LEU A 100 -15.53 -2.05 3.58
C LEU A 100 -15.67 -0.57 3.22
N ASP A 101 -15.84 0.30 4.22
CA ASP A 101 -15.97 1.74 4.02
C ASP A 101 -14.68 2.36 3.48
N ALA A 102 -13.51 1.91 3.95
CA ALA A 102 -12.21 2.35 3.44
C ALA A 102 -11.91 1.85 2.01
N THR A 103 -12.54 0.77 1.56
CA THR A 103 -12.37 0.29 0.17
C THR A 103 -13.31 0.96 -0.82
N ARG A 104 -14.42 1.55 -0.36
CA ARG A 104 -15.39 2.25 -1.20
C ARG A 104 -14.78 3.55 -1.71
N GLY A 105 -14.74 3.74 -3.03
CA GLY A 105 -14.25 4.98 -3.66
C GLY A 105 -12.75 5.06 -3.96
N VAL A 106 -11.93 4.12 -3.50
CA VAL A 106 -10.46 4.11 -3.75
C VAL A 106 -10.11 3.64 -5.17
N GLY A 107 -11.10 3.17 -5.94
CA GLY A 107 -10.94 2.80 -7.35
C GLY A 107 -10.37 1.39 -7.61
N TRP A 108 -10.32 0.52 -6.59
CA TRP A 108 -9.84 -0.85 -6.73
C TRP A 108 -11.01 -1.86 -6.81
N GLY A 109 -11.32 -2.37 -8.00
CA GLY A 109 -12.26 -3.49 -8.18
C GLY A 109 -13.75 -3.10 -8.23
N LYS A 110 -14.63 -3.84 -7.53
CA LYS A 110 -16.11 -3.69 -7.62
C LYS A 110 -16.64 -2.29 -7.29
N GLU A 111 -15.82 -1.41 -6.74
CA GLU A 111 -16.14 -0.02 -6.37
C GLU A 111 -15.89 0.97 -7.52
N ALA A 112 -15.11 0.57 -8.54
CA ALA A 112 -15.11 1.22 -9.86
C ALA A 112 -16.26 0.70 -10.75
N ARG A 113 -17.03 -0.27 -10.24
CA ARG A 113 -18.20 -0.78 -10.92
C ARG A 113 -19.32 0.23 -10.75
N PRO A 114 -20.03 0.62 -11.81
CA PRO A 114 -21.19 1.50 -11.69
C PRO A 114 -22.13 1.04 -10.56
N PRO A 115 -22.73 1.97 -9.78
CA PRO A 115 -23.67 1.67 -8.69
C PRO A 115 -24.72 0.61 -9.04
N GLU A 116 -25.13 0.58 -10.32
CA GLU A 116 -26.08 -0.36 -10.92
C GLU A 116 -25.69 -1.85 -10.80
N LEU A 117 -24.40 -2.15 -10.64
CA LEU A 117 -23.87 -3.51 -10.52
C LEU A 117 -23.36 -3.82 -9.11
N HIS A 118 -23.57 -2.90 -8.16
CA HIS A 118 -23.56 -3.23 -6.73
C HIS A 118 -24.87 -3.97 -6.47
N GLY A 119 -24.86 -5.28 -6.77
CA GLY A 119 -26.06 -6.09 -6.65
C GLY A 119 -26.69 -5.97 -5.25
N PRO A 120 -28.02 -5.94 -5.15
CA PRO A 120 -28.70 -5.91 -3.86
C PRO A 120 -28.22 -7.10 -3.03
N LYS A 121 -27.91 -6.86 -1.75
CA LYS A 121 -27.81 -7.97 -0.79
C LYS A 121 -29.17 -8.66 -0.86
N LYS A 122 -29.19 -9.88 -1.40
CA LYS A 122 -30.37 -10.75 -1.35
C LYS A 122 -30.71 -10.89 0.12
N GLU A 123 -31.75 -10.21 0.57
CA GLU A 123 -32.31 -10.47 1.87
C GLU A 123 -32.75 -11.93 1.84
N ALA A 124 -32.17 -12.74 2.73
CA ALA A 124 -32.68 -14.08 2.97
C ALA A 124 -34.02 -13.92 3.68
N VAL A 125 -35.07 -13.69 2.91
CA VAL A 125 -36.45 -13.85 3.36
C VAL A 125 -36.69 -15.36 3.37
N SER A 126 -36.60 -15.92 4.56
CA SER A 126 -37.13 -17.24 4.88
C SER A 126 -38.66 -17.16 4.84
N GLU A 127 -39.27 -17.85 3.89
CA GLU A 127 -40.64 -18.34 4.00
C GLU A 127 -40.67 -19.81 3.53
#